data_AF-A0A0E2ZJ21-F1
#
_entry.id   AF-A0A0E2ZJ21-F1
#
_cell.length_a   1.000
_cell.length_b   1.000
_cell.length_c   1.000
_cell.angle_alpha   90.00
_cell.angle_beta   90.00
_cell.angle_gamma   90.00
#
_symmetry.space_group_name_H-M   'P 1'
#
loop_
_entity.id
_entity.type
_entity.pdbx_description
1 polymer ?
#
loop_
_entity_poly.entity_id
_entity_poly.type
_entity_poly.pdbx_seq_one_letter_code
_entity_poly.pdbx_strand_id
1 'polypeptide(L)'
;MKGMLSPVPSLSTAPVFSFWRMLFVALGVMVLSGVLLAGGFLAYYLKGFTLPEVQPRVWRGNTLQLVAGQGASVGESLELQALSAGGQAIISSGRITLTAAQYPVLEYHLQGLQPDMEAVFFWRRETAPGKVISLPLRWDGEESTLMRLNHHPAWRGAIIEFGLGFRNTLPDPVVIKELDFKPLSAGTLLALVGPDWRTFGGWSQRSINFVAKGNALAPPLIGAAAWAGLALCLYVVGSIFKRRYWDWRVIGTIFLLAWLAVDIHWQAGLWQQLQATYDRYGGKGWAEKHRAAEDKLLFEFAVEIKAHLESIPQRVFLVTAKSLEEDPYTRLRVRYHLLPYNIHDYGIHLPRQAHAQRGDYVLILGATPNFIFDPEKEFLKERGGERVKLAAKKIHEATMGVLYQLR
;
A
#
# COMPACT_ATOMS: atom_id res chain seq x y z
N MET A 1 80.80 -3.13 10.56
CA MET A 1 79.64 -2.77 9.72
C MET A 1 78.48 -3.69 10.06
N LYS A 2 77.27 -3.13 10.26
CA LYS A 2 76.00 -3.80 10.63
C LYS A 2 75.94 -4.27 12.09
N GLY A 3 74.98 -3.88 12.92
CA GLY A 3 73.84 -2.99 12.73
C GLY A 3 73.05 -3.01 14.04
N MET A 4 72.78 -1.82 14.59
CA MET A 4 71.83 -1.61 15.68
C MET A 4 70.48 -2.19 15.27
N LEU A 5 70.11 -3.33 15.85
CA LEU A 5 68.71 -3.76 15.88
C LEU A 5 68.08 -3.08 17.09
N SER A 6 67.42 -1.96 16.81
CA SER A 6 66.49 -1.33 17.75
C SER A 6 65.45 -2.35 18.21
N PRO A 7 65.11 -2.43 19.50
CA PRO A 7 64.03 -3.29 19.95
C PRO A 7 62.74 -2.82 19.28
N VAL A 8 62.08 -3.76 18.61
CA VAL A 8 60.72 -3.58 18.06
C VAL A 8 59.83 -3.14 19.23
N PRO A 9 59.09 -2.03 19.11
CA PRO A 9 58.17 -1.62 20.16
C PRO A 9 57.17 -2.75 20.40
N SER A 10 57.18 -3.30 21.61
CA SER A 10 56.21 -4.31 22.05
C SER A 10 54.81 -3.79 21.73
N LEU A 11 54.05 -4.54 20.92
CA LEU A 11 52.63 -4.33 20.70
C LEU A 11 51.97 -4.17 22.06
N SER A 12 51.65 -2.91 22.39
CA SER A 12 50.93 -2.50 23.59
C SER A 12 49.79 -3.48 23.81
N THR A 13 49.86 -4.24 24.90
CA THR A 13 48.80 -5.13 25.36
C THR A 13 47.62 -4.25 25.77
N ALA A 14 46.82 -3.85 24.77
CA ALA A 14 45.57 -3.16 25.00
C ALA A 14 44.77 -4.01 26.00
N PRO A 15 44.30 -3.42 27.11
CA PRO A 15 43.62 -4.16 28.15
C PRO A 15 42.44 -4.90 27.52
N VAL A 16 42.46 -6.23 27.60
CA VAL A 16 41.38 -7.08 27.11
C VAL A 16 40.14 -6.75 27.92
N PHE A 17 39.28 -5.91 27.36
CA PHE A 17 37.97 -5.65 27.94
C PHE A 17 37.20 -6.97 28.02
N SER A 18 36.69 -7.29 29.21
CA SER A 18 35.70 -8.36 29.37
C SER A 18 34.54 -8.10 28.41
N PHE A 19 34.15 -9.12 27.64
CA PHE A 19 33.06 -9.07 26.66
C PHE A 19 31.81 -8.38 27.21
N TRP A 20 31.43 -8.70 28.45
CA TRP A 20 30.27 -8.11 29.13
C TRP A 20 30.40 -6.60 29.32
N ARG A 21 31.59 -6.11 29.69
CA ARG A 21 31.81 -4.68 29.88
C ARG A 21 31.67 -3.91 28.57
N MET A 22 32.21 -4.46 27.48
CA MET A 22 32.06 -3.90 26.14
C MET A 22 30.58 -3.82 25.74
N LEU A 23 29.86 -4.92 25.93
CA LEU A 23 28.42 -5.00 25.64
C LEU A 23 27.61 -3.99 26.46
N PHE A 24 27.85 -3.89 27.77
CA PHE A 24 27.15 -2.90 28.62
C PHE A 24 27.44 -1.46 28.21
N VAL A 25 28.68 -1.15 27.81
CA VAL A 25 29.02 0.19 27.30
C VAL A 25 28.27 0.47 26.00
N ALA A 26 28.28 -0.48 25.05
CA ALA A 26 27.56 -0.33 23.79
C ALA A 26 26.05 -0.13 24.04
N LEU A 27 25.42 -0.99 24.84
CA LEU A 27 24.00 -0.90 25.18
C LEU A 27 23.68 0.42 25.91
N GLY A 28 24.49 0.82 26.88
CA GLY A 28 24.27 2.07 27.63
C GLY A 28 24.31 3.30 26.73
N VAL A 29 25.27 3.37 25.80
CA VAL A 29 25.36 4.48 24.84
C VAL A 29 24.23 4.42 23.81
N MET A 30 23.83 3.24 23.36
CA MET A 30 22.68 3.09 22.47
C MET A 30 21.37 3.50 23.14
N VAL A 31 21.13 3.13 24.40
CA VAL A 31 19.94 3.58 25.14
C VAL A 31 19.94 5.10 25.28
N LEU A 32 21.06 5.70 25.66
CA LEU A 32 21.19 7.17 25.74
C LEU A 32 20.93 7.85 24.39
N SER A 33 21.50 7.31 23.32
CA SER A 33 21.27 7.77 21.94
C SER A 33 19.78 7.70 21.57
N GLY A 34 19.09 6.59 21.89
CA GLY A 34 17.67 6.43 21.64
C GLY A 34 16.80 7.45 22.38
N VAL A 35 17.10 7.69 23.66
CA VAL A 35 16.42 8.72 24.47
C VAL A 35 16.64 10.11 23.90
N LEU A 36 17.87 10.45 23.50
CA LEU A 36 18.18 11.75 22.90
C LEU A 36 17.50 11.95 21.54
N LEU A 37 17.44 10.90 20.71
CA LEU A 37 16.72 10.95 19.44
C LEU A 37 15.22 11.10 19.64
N ALA A 38 14.62 10.35 20.57
CA ALA A 38 13.21 10.52 20.91
C ALA A 38 12.92 11.94 21.42
N GLY A 39 13.78 12.48 22.29
CA GLY A 39 13.68 13.85 22.77
C GLY A 39 13.83 14.89 21.65
N GLY A 40 14.81 14.74 20.77
CA GLY A 40 15.02 15.62 19.62
C GLY A 40 13.88 15.54 18.60
N PHE A 41 13.35 14.34 18.35
CA PHE A 41 12.18 14.11 17.52
C PHE A 41 10.96 14.84 18.07
N LEU A 42 10.67 14.67 19.37
CA LEU A 42 9.59 15.38 20.04
C LEU A 42 9.78 16.89 19.98
N ALA A 43 10.99 17.39 20.27
CA ALA A 43 11.30 18.82 20.21
C ALA A 43 11.11 19.41 18.80
N TYR A 44 11.44 18.65 17.75
CA TYR A 44 11.25 19.06 16.36
C TYR A 44 9.77 19.14 15.98
N TYR A 45 8.99 18.08 16.26
CA TYR A 45 7.58 18.00 15.84
C TYR A 45 6.63 18.81 16.73
N LEU A 46 7.00 19.07 17.99
CA LEU A 46 6.25 19.92 18.91
C LEU A 46 6.78 21.37 18.91
N LYS A 47 7.72 21.72 18.03
CA LYS A 47 8.25 23.09 17.95
C LYS A 47 7.12 24.07 17.58
N GLY A 48 6.85 25.03 18.46
CA GLY A 48 5.77 26.01 18.27
C GLY A 48 4.37 25.42 18.49
N PHE A 49 4.28 24.20 19.02
CA PHE A 49 3.03 23.56 19.35
C PHE A 49 2.63 23.93 20.77
N THR A 50 1.50 24.59 20.92
CA THR A 50 0.81 24.72 22.21
C THR A 50 0.02 23.44 22.43
N LEU A 51 0.16 22.81 23.61
CA LEU A 51 -0.66 21.65 23.96
C LEU A 51 -2.14 22.04 23.79
N PRO A 52 -2.87 21.41 22.86
CA PRO A 52 -4.26 21.74 22.67
C PRO A 52 -4.99 21.30 23.92
N GLU A 53 -5.75 22.20 24.51
CA GLU A 53 -6.67 21.93 25.62
C GLU A 53 -7.90 21.12 25.16
N VAL A 54 -7.79 20.47 24.00
CA VAL A 54 -8.88 19.83 23.28
C VAL A 54 -8.81 18.34 23.56
N GLN A 55 -9.88 17.82 24.15
CA GLN A 55 -10.02 16.39 24.42
C GLN A 55 -10.20 15.60 23.11
N PRO A 56 -9.77 14.32 23.06
CA PRO A 56 -10.06 13.43 21.94
C PRO A 56 -11.57 13.37 21.65
N ARG A 57 -11.92 13.20 20.37
CA ARG A 57 -13.31 13.02 19.96
C ARG A 57 -13.53 11.61 19.42
N VAL A 58 -14.38 10.87 20.11
CA VAL A 58 -14.65 9.47 19.82
C VAL A 58 -16.00 9.32 19.13
N TRP A 59 -16.02 8.57 18.04
CA TRP A 59 -17.24 8.06 17.41
C TRP A 59 -17.27 6.54 17.52
N ARG A 60 -18.22 6.03 18.30
CA ARG A 60 -18.50 4.60 18.39
C ARG A 60 -19.18 4.11 17.13
N GLY A 61 -18.98 2.84 16.81
CA GLY A 61 -19.54 2.20 15.61
C GLY A 61 -21.05 2.40 15.49
N ASN A 62 -21.78 2.26 16.61
CA ASN A 62 -23.23 2.44 16.62
C ASN A 62 -23.74 3.88 16.35
N THR A 63 -22.85 4.87 16.37
CA THR A 63 -23.19 6.26 15.99
C THR A 63 -22.94 6.53 14.51
N LEU A 64 -22.28 5.61 13.82
CA LEU A 64 -22.06 5.67 12.37
C LEU A 64 -23.26 5.08 11.62
N GLN A 65 -23.49 5.60 10.42
CA GLN A 65 -24.58 5.22 9.55
C GLN A 65 -24.05 4.36 8.40
N LEU A 66 -24.63 3.18 8.21
CA LEU A 66 -24.38 2.36 7.04
C LEU A 66 -25.19 2.91 5.86
N VAL A 67 -24.50 3.54 4.91
CA VAL A 67 -25.10 4.17 3.71
C VAL A 67 -25.21 3.18 2.56
N ALA A 68 -24.24 2.26 2.44
CA ALA A 68 -24.24 1.19 1.45
C ALA A 68 -23.58 -0.07 2.04
N GLY A 69 -24.10 -1.24 1.67
CA GLY A 69 -23.68 -2.53 2.22
C GLY A 69 -24.80 -3.17 3.04
N GLN A 70 -24.50 -4.30 3.68
CA GLN A 70 -25.38 -4.97 4.64
C GLN A 70 -24.65 -5.11 5.97
N GLY A 71 -25.35 -4.83 7.05
CA GLY A 71 -24.78 -4.77 8.37
C GLY A 71 -25.75 -4.15 9.37
N ALA A 72 -25.40 -4.23 10.65
CA ALA A 72 -26.22 -3.71 11.73
C ALA A 72 -25.35 -3.22 12.88
N SER A 73 -25.87 -2.28 13.65
CA SER A 73 -25.26 -1.92 14.94
C SER A 73 -25.54 -3.01 15.96
N VAL A 74 -24.48 -3.54 16.56
CA VAL A 74 -24.57 -4.58 17.60
C VAL A 74 -23.92 -4.01 18.86
N GLY A 75 -24.75 -3.63 19.84
CA GLY A 75 -24.27 -2.92 21.03
C GLY A 75 -23.65 -1.55 20.69
N GLU A 76 -22.36 -1.39 20.96
CA GLU A 76 -21.61 -0.15 20.68
C GLU A 76 -20.84 -0.17 19.36
N SER A 77 -20.80 -1.31 18.67
CA SER A 77 -20.12 -1.47 17.39
C SER A 77 -21.10 -1.41 16.21
N LEU A 78 -20.54 -1.25 15.02
CA LEU A 78 -21.22 -1.47 13.75
C LEU A 78 -20.57 -2.65 13.06
N GLU A 79 -21.35 -3.69 12.76
CA GLU A 79 -20.88 -4.86 12.04
C GLU A 79 -21.25 -4.75 10.57
N LEU A 80 -20.24 -4.76 9.70
CA LEU A 80 -20.39 -4.85 8.26
C LEU A 80 -20.31 -6.31 7.85
N GLN A 81 -21.42 -6.87 7.36
CA GLN A 81 -21.54 -8.29 7.01
C GLN A 81 -21.37 -8.54 5.50
N ALA A 82 -21.78 -7.60 4.65
CA ALA A 82 -21.61 -7.74 3.21
C ALA A 82 -21.49 -6.40 2.48
N LEU A 83 -20.86 -6.44 1.30
CA LEU A 83 -20.85 -5.31 0.37
C LEU A 83 -22.22 -5.17 -0.32
N SER A 84 -22.50 -3.98 -0.85
CA SER A 84 -23.69 -3.76 -1.69
C SER A 84 -23.56 -4.50 -3.03
N ALA A 85 -24.65 -4.57 -3.79
CA ALA A 85 -24.65 -5.12 -5.15
C ALA A 85 -23.64 -4.41 -6.09
N GLY A 86 -23.26 -3.17 -5.79
CA GLY A 86 -22.22 -2.42 -6.50
C GLY A 86 -20.78 -2.76 -6.07
N GLY A 87 -20.57 -3.78 -5.24
CA GLY A 87 -19.24 -4.20 -4.80
C GLY A 87 -18.56 -3.25 -3.82
N GLN A 88 -19.35 -2.42 -3.12
CA GLN A 88 -18.83 -1.46 -2.14
C GLN A 88 -19.70 -1.39 -0.88
N ALA A 89 -19.09 -1.02 0.25
CA ALA A 89 -19.77 -0.60 1.46
C ALA A 89 -19.29 0.80 1.88
N ILE A 90 -20.21 1.61 2.39
CA ILE A 90 -19.94 2.98 2.83
C ILE A 90 -20.56 3.18 4.20
N ILE A 91 -19.72 3.56 5.15
CA ILE A 91 -20.10 3.91 6.51
C ILE A 91 -19.77 5.39 6.68
N SER A 92 -20.74 6.19 7.13
CA SER A 92 -20.59 7.64 7.28
C SER A 92 -20.90 8.07 8.72
N SER A 93 -20.22 9.10 9.19
CA SER A 93 -20.58 9.80 10.44
C SER A 93 -21.81 10.71 10.29
N GLY A 94 -22.33 10.86 9.07
CA GLY A 94 -23.34 11.86 8.77
C GLY A 94 -22.76 13.28 8.84
N ARG A 95 -23.63 14.26 9.11
CA ARG A 95 -23.21 15.67 9.18
C ARG A 95 -22.60 15.95 10.55
N ILE A 96 -21.32 16.31 10.55
CA ILE A 96 -20.56 16.68 11.75
C ILE A 96 -19.88 18.03 11.57
N THR A 97 -19.19 18.52 12.60
CA THR A 97 -18.28 19.66 12.48
C THR A 97 -17.05 19.38 13.32
N LEU A 98 -15.92 19.20 12.63
CA LEU A 98 -14.61 18.90 13.22
C LEU A 98 -13.56 19.84 12.62
N THR A 99 -12.82 20.56 13.46
CA THR A 99 -11.71 21.40 13.01
C THR A 99 -10.47 20.54 12.79
N ALA A 100 -10.09 20.31 11.52
CA ALA A 100 -9.01 19.39 11.15
C ALA A 100 -7.67 19.66 11.88
N ALA A 101 -7.35 20.93 12.13
CA ALA A 101 -6.11 21.32 12.81
C ALA A 101 -6.03 20.86 14.27
N GLN A 102 -7.18 20.71 14.94
CA GLN A 102 -7.25 20.24 16.34
C GLN A 102 -7.07 18.73 16.44
N TYR A 103 -7.38 17.99 15.37
CA TYR A 103 -7.37 16.53 15.35
C TYR A 103 -6.55 16.00 14.16
N PRO A 104 -5.22 16.08 14.23
CA PRO A 104 -4.34 15.64 13.14
C PRO A 104 -4.14 14.13 13.07
N VAL A 105 -4.63 13.36 14.05
CA VAL A 105 -4.43 11.92 14.19
C VAL A 105 -5.78 11.23 14.33
N LEU A 106 -5.92 10.07 13.69
CA LEU A 106 -7.05 9.16 13.83
C LEU A 106 -6.54 7.83 14.37
N GLU A 107 -7.13 7.34 15.45
CA GLU A 107 -7.06 5.95 15.87
C GLU A 107 -8.34 5.25 15.43
N TYR A 108 -8.22 4.10 14.76
CA TYR A 108 -9.37 3.31 14.36
C TYR A 108 -9.26 1.92 14.96
N HIS A 109 -10.38 1.46 15.51
CA HIS A 109 -10.49 0.16 16.15
C HIS A 109 -11.40 -0.72 15.32
N LEU A 110 -10.78 -1.57 14.50
CA LEU A 110 -11.44 -2.40 13.51
C LEU A 110 -11.04 -3.86 13.73
N GLN A 111 -12.01 -4.76 13.75
CA GLN A 111 -11.76 -6.21 13.69
C GLN A 111 -12.12 -6.74 12.30
N GLY A 112 -11.42 -7.79 11.87
CA GLY A 112 -11.67 -8.44 10.58
C GLY A 112 -11.03 -7.73 9.37
N LEU A 113 -10.27 -6.65 9.57
CA LEU A 113 -9.51 -6.02 8.50
C LEU A 113 -8.37 -6.96 8.05
N GLN A 114 -8.23 -7.16 6.74
CA GLN A 114 -7.21 -8.03 6.14
C GLN A 114 -6.35 -7.25 5.12
N PRO A 115 -5.09 -7.68 4.85
CA PRO A 115 -4.17 -6.97 3.95
C PRO A 115 -4.65 -6.80 2.50
N ASP A 116 -5.55 -7.68 2.03
CA ASP A 116 -6.08 -7.69 0.67
C ASP A 116 -7.38 -6.90 0.52
N MET A 117 -7.94 -6.41 1.63
CA MET A 117 -9.14 -5.57 1.60
C MET A 117 -8.82 -4.15 1.10
N GLU A 118 -9.61 -3.67 0.15
CA GLU A 118 -9.57 -2.26 -0.26
C GLU A 118 -10.41 -1.40 0.71
N ALA A 119 -9.82 -1.07 1.85
CA ALA A 119 -10.43 -0.22 2.86
C ALA A 119 -9.83 1.20 2.85
N VAL A 120 -10.70 2.21 2.92
CA VAL A 120 -10.31 3.63 2.91
C VAL A 120 -11.03 4.40 4.00
N PHE A 121 -10.31 5.33 4.63
CA PHE A 121 -10.90 6.42 5.39
C PHE A 121 -11.19 7.58 4.43
N PHE A 122 -12.38 8.18 4.50
CA PHE A 122 -12.72 9.33 3.68
C PHE A 122 -13.26 10.50 4.49
N TRP A 123 -13.19 11.70 3.92
CA TRP A 123 -13.79 12.89 4.50
C TRP A 123 -14.21 13.92 3.45
N ARG A 124 -15.05 14.86 3.88
CA ARG A 124 -15.47 16.05 3.12
C ARG A 124 -15.20 17.31 3.91
N ARG A 125 -14.90 18.39 3.19
CA ARG A 125 -14.67 19.71 3.77
C ARG A 125 -15.85 20.62 3.50
N GLU A 126 -16.07 21.55 4.42
CA GLU A 126 -17.06 22.61 4.25
C GLU A 126 -16.82 23.46 2.99
N THR A 127 -15.55 23.76 2.68
CA THR A 127 -15.15 24.55 1.51
C THR A 127 -15.30 23.81 0.17
N ALA A 128 -15.53 22.49 0.20
CA ALA A 128 -15.68 21.68 -1.01
C ALA A 128 -16.58 20.45 -0.72
N PRO A 129 -17.87 20.66 -0.42
CA PRO A 129 -18.74 19.59 0.08
C PRO A 129 -18.99 18.50 -0.96
N GLY A 130 -18.92 18.80 -2.26
CA GLY A 130 -19.06 17.80 -3.31
C GLY A 130 -17.83 16.88 -3.47
N LYS A 131 -16.67 17.23 -2.91
CA LYS A 131 -15.42 16.50 -3.12
C LYS A 131 -15.12 15.57 -1.96
N VAL A 132 -15.17 14.26 -2.23
CA VAL A 132 -14.69 13.22 -1.31
C VAL A 132 -13.18 13.09 -1.46
N ILE A 133 -12.48 13.10 -0.32
CA ILE A 133 -11.06 12.80 -0.25
C ILE A 133 -10.90 11.52 0.56
N SER A 134 -10.01 10.63 0.15
CA SER A 134 -9.80 9.35 0.82
C SER A 134 -8.33 9.03 1.03
N LEU A 135 -8.03 8.31 2.10
CA LEU A 135 -6.74 7.71 2.41
C LEU A 135 -6.93 6.20 2.63
N PRO A 136 -6.04 5.34 2.11
CA PRO A 136 -6.10 3.92 2.40
C PRO A 136 -5.90 3.67 3.89
N LEU A 137 -6.73 2.82 4.48
CA LEU A 137 -6.49 2.27 5.81
C LEU A 137 -5.28 1.35 5.75
N ARG A 138 -4.56 1.29 6.86
CA ARG A 138 -3.38 0.44 6.99
C ARG A 138 -3.76 -0.77 7.81
N TRP A 139 -3.05 -1.86 7.59
CA TRP A 139 -3.13 -3.04 8.43
C TRP A 139 -1.75 -3.31 9.01
N ASP A 140 -1.67 -3.35 10.34
CA ASP A 140 -0.46 -3.70 11.08
C ASP A 140 -0.64 -4.96 11.96
N GLY A 141 -1.75 -5.68 11.76
CA GLY A 141 -2.11 -6.90 12.51
C GLY A 141 -2.75 -6.65 13.87
N GLU A 142 -2.86 -5.38 14.29
CA GLU A 142 -3.52 -4.99 15.53
C GLU A 142 -4.99 -4.63 15.27
N GLU A 143 -5.83 -4.74 16.30
CA GLU A 143 -7.22 -4.26 16.21
C GLU A 143 -7.31 -2.73 16.27
N SER A 144 -6.29 -2.05 16.83
CA SER A 144 -6.20 -0.59 16.89
C SER A 144 -4.95 -0.11 16.17
N THR A 145 -5.14 0.81 15.24
CA THR A 145 -4.05 1.40 14.47
C THR A 145 -4.20 2.91 14.40
N LEU A 146 -3.08 3.62 14.54
CA LEU A 146 -3.02 5.08 14.41
C LEU A 146 -2.66 5.49 12.97
N MET A 147 -3.31 6.54 12.49
CA MET A 147 -3.07 7.17 11.19
C MET A 147 -2.90 8.69 11.32
N ARG A 148 -1.92 9.23 10.60
CA ARG A 148 -1.74 10.68 10.47
C ARG A 148 -2.59 11.23 9.34
N LEU A 149 -3.46 12.17 9.68
CA LEU A 149 -4.31 12.85 8.71
C LEU A 149 -3.65 14.15 8.20
N ASN A 150 -2.94 14.87 9.06
CA ASN A 150 -2.32 16.15 8.73
C ASN A 150 -1.19 16.09 7.68
N HIS A 151 -0.72 14.91 7.32
CA HIS A 151 0.20 14.72 6.20
C HIS A 151 -0.50 14.98 4.85
N HIS A 152 -1.81 14.75 4.77
CA HIS A 152 -2.55 14.99 3.56
C HIS A 152 -2.90 16.49 3.42
N PRO A 153 -2.55 17.15 2.30
CA PRO A 153 -2.74 18.61 2.13
C PRO A 153 -4.21 19.06 2.15
N ALA A 154 -5.13 18.11 2.01
CA ALA A 154 -6.57 18.36 2.10
C ALA A 154 -7.16 18.09 3.49
N TRP A 155 -6.36 17.68 4.50
CA TRP A 155 -6.80 17.63 5.89
C TRP A 155 -6.62 19.00 6.54
N ARG A 156 -7.56 19.92 6.25
CA ARG A 156 -7.52 21.31 6.74
C ARG A 156 -8.90 21.94 6.75
N GLY A 157 -9.08 22.96 7.60
CA GLY A 157 -10.35 23.67 7.78
C GLY A 157 -11.39 22.84 8.52
N ALA A 158 -12.68 23.14 8.28
CA ALA A 158 -13.80 22.40 8.85
C ALA A 158 -14.11 21.13 8.03
N ILE A 159 -14.13 19.99 8.71
CA ILE A 159 -14.57 18.70 8.21
C ILE A 159 -16.05 18.53 8.57
N ILE A 160 -16.86 18.22 7.55
CA ILE A 160 -18.33 18.16 7.68
C ILE A 160 -18.91 16.75 7.61
N GLU A 161 -18.11 15.80 7.16
CA GLU A 161 -18.45 14.38 7.08
C GLU A 161 -17.13 13.59 7.05
N PHE A 162 -17.11 12.42 7.68
CA PHE A 162 -16.06 11.43 7.49
C PHE A 162 -16.67 10.02 7.48
N GLY A 163 -15.89 9.03 7.08
CA GLY A 163 -16.36 7.66 7.08
C GLY A 163 -15.33 6.65 6.63
N LEU A 164 -15.79 5.41 6.50
CA LEU A 164 -15.03 4.28 6.01
C LEU A 164 -15.67 3.74 4.73
N GLY A 165 -14.85 3.38 3.75
CA GLY A 165 -15.27 2.74 2.52
C GLY A 165 -14.56 1.41 2.34
N PHE A 166 -15.28 0.38 1.89
CA PHE A 166 -14.75 -0.94 1.58
C PHE A 166 -15.13 -1.31 0.15
N ARG A 167 -14.22 -1.94 -0.60
CA ARG A 167 -14.44 -2.31 -2.01
C ARG A 167 -13.93 -3.71 -2.30
N ASN A 168 -14.46 -4.28 -3.39
CA ASN A 168 -14.09 -5.55 -4.01
C ASN A 168 -14.40 -6.79 -3.17
N THR A 169 -13.74 -6.96 -2.03
CA THR A 169 -13.83 -8.19 -1.21
C THR A 169 -14.08 -7.86 0.26
N LEU A 170 -14.94 -8.67 0.88
CA LEU A 170 -15.20 -8.67 2.31
C LEU A 170 -15.32 -10.14 2.76
N PRO A 171 -14.20 -10.89 2.88
CA PRO A 171 -14.22 -12.32 3.18
C PRO A 171 -14.87 -12.62 4.54
N ASP A 172 -14.57 -11.79 5.54
CA ASP A 172 -15.11 -11.89 6.90
C ASP A 172 -15.82 -10.59 7.29
N PRO A 173 -16.80 -10.65 8.20
CA PRO A 173 -17.43 -9.45 8.74
C PRO A 173 -16.40 -8.51 9.37
N VAL A 174 -16.52 -7.22 9.07
CA VAL A 174 -15.69 -6.18 9.66
C VAL A 174 -16.47 -5.52 10.78
N VAL A 175 -15.90 -5.51 11.99
CA VAL A 175 -16.52 -4.88 13.16
C VAL A 175 -15.84 -3.54 13.41
N ILE A 176 -16.61 -2.46 13.28
CA ILE A 176 -16.18 -1.11 13.57
C ILE A 176 -16.53 -0.82 15.03
N LYS A 177 -15.53 -0.78 15.91
CA LYS A 177 -15.73 -0.47 17.33
C LYS A 177 -15.77 1.03 17.55
N GLU A 178 -14.71 1.72 17.15
CA GLU A 178 -14.56 3.15 17.39
C GLU A 178 -13.59 3.83 16.41
N LEU A 179 -13.82 5.13 16.22
CA LEU A 179 -12.96 6.06 15.51
C LEU A 179 -12.65 7.23 16.44
N ASP A 180 -11.41 7.31 16.92
CA ASP A 180 -10.96 8.32 17.87
C ASP A 180 -10.04 9.35 17.18
N PHE A 181 -10.53 10.59 17.11
CA PHE A 181 -9.79 11.72 16.61
C PHE A 181 -9.00 12.35 17.74
N LYS A 182 -7.67 12.24 17.65
CA LYS A 182 -6.75 12.64 18.70
C LYS A 182 -6.04 13.96 18.37
N PRO A 183 -5.87 14.85 19.36
CA PRO A 183 -4.94 15.96 19.25
C PRO A 183 -3.50 15.44 19.11
N LEU A 184 -2.62 16.28 18.57
CA LEU A 184 -1.19 15.97 18.61
C LEU A 184 -0.67 16.14 20.04
N SER A 185 0.06 15.15 20.52
CA SER A 185 0.75 15.12 21.80
C SER A 185 2.05 14.33 21.67
N ALA A 186 2.93 14.43 22.67
CA ALA A 186 4.14 13.60 22.72
C ALA A 186 3.81 12.10 22.69
N GLY A 187 2.77 11.69 23.44
CA GLY A 187 2.31 10.31 23.47
C GLY A 187 1.84 9.82 22.11
N THR A 188 0.95 10.57 21.44
CA THR A 188 0.47 10.20 20.10
C THR A 188 1.58 10.20 19.06
N LEU A 189 2.56 11.12 19.15
CA LEU A 189 3.68 11.17 18.20
C LEU A 189 4.59 9.94 18.32
N LEU A 190 4.92 9.53 19.54
CA LEU A 190 5.69 8.30 19.76
C LEU A 190 4.89 7.07 19.37
N ALA A 191 3.60 7.04 19.70
CA ALA A 191 2.71 5.94 19.36
C ALA A 191 2.52 5.78 17.84
N LEU A 192 2.72 6.82 17.04
CA LEU A 192 2.66 6.74 15.58
C LEU A 192 3.89 6.08 14.93
N VAL A 193 5.06 6.09 15.60
CA VAL A 193 6.29 5.51 15.03
C VAL A 193 6.18 3.99 14.93
N GLY A 194 5.60 3.35 15.94
CA GLY A 194 5.46 1.88 15.98
C GLY A 194 4.64 1.32 14.81
N PRO A 195 3.39 1.76 14.60
CA PRO A 195 2.57 1.37 13.45
C PRO A 195 3.24 1.72 12.12
N ASP A 196 3.90 2.87 11.99
CA ASP A 196 4.65 3.23 10.78
C ASP A 196 5.75 2.20 10.45
N TRP A 197 6.34 1.56 11.47
CA TRP A 197 7.36 0.52 11.29
C TRP A 197 6.76 -0.89 11.16
N ARG A 198 5.54 -1.13 11.65
CA ARG A 198 4.91 -2.47 11.60
C ARG A 198 3.90 -2.62 10.47
N THR A 199 3.48 -1.53 9.84
CA THR A 199 2.50 -1.56 8.76
C THR A 199 2.99 -2.45 7.62
N PHE A 200 2.21 -3.47 7.32
CA PHE A 200 2.45 -4.34 6.20
C PHE A 200 1.94 -3.69 4.90
N GLY A 201 2.84 -3.46 3.95
CA GLY A 201 2.51 -2.79 2.69
C GLY A 201 1.95 -3.71 1.59
N GLY A 202 1.82 -5.01 1.87
CA GLY A 202 1.42 -6.01 0.87
C GLY A 202 2.39 -6.14 -0.29
N TRP A 203 1.97 -6.92 -1.29
CA TRP A 203 2.63 -6.91 -2.59
C TRP A 203 2.44 -5.55 -3.24
N SER A 204 3.55 -4.84 -3.44
CA SER A 204 3.56 -3.64 -4.28
C SER A 204 4.33 -3.94 -5.56
N GLN A 205 3.88 -3.45 -6.71
CA GLN A 205 4.64 -3.54 -7.96
C GLN A 205 5.87 -2.61 -7.98
N ARG A 206 6.36 -2.19 -6.81
CA ARG A 206 7.53 -1.35 -6.65
C ARG A 206 8.76 -2.26 -6.62
N SER A 207 9.88 -1.72 -7.10
CA SER A 207 11.17 -2.41 -6.99
C SER A 207 11.53 -2.62 -5.51
N ILE A 208 12.20 -3.73 -5.19
CA ILE A 208 12.75 -4.00 -3.86
C ILE A 208 13.74 -2.92 -3.39
N ASN A 209 14.37 -2.21 -4.34
CA ASN A 209 15.29 -1.10 -4.06
C ASN A 209 14.59 0.26 -3.96
N PHE A 210 13.26 0.30 -4.10
CA PHE A 210 12.51 1.55 -4.03
C PHE A 210 12.27 1.95 -2.58
N VAL A 211 13.06 2.91 -2.10
CA VAL A 211 12.75 3.61 -0.86
C VAL A 211 11.61 4.58 -1.18
N ALA A 212 10.39 4.22 -0.79
CA ALA A 212 9.25 5.12 -0.92
C ALA A 212 9.59 6.45 -0.24
N LYS A 213 9.27 7.57 -0.90
CA LYS A 213 9.27 8.91 -0.30
C LYS A 213 8.19 8.87 0.80
N GLY A 214 8.60 8.45 2.00
CA GLY A 214 7.71 7.78 2.94
C GLY A 214 6.78 8.75 3.65
N ASN A 215 5.52 8.34 3.80
CA ASN A 215 4.56 8.96 4.70
C ASN A 215 4.91 8.71 6.18
N ALA A 216 5.91 7.86 6.46
CA ALA A 216 6.37 7.52 7.80
C ALA A 216 7.06 8.72 8.46
N LEU A 217 6.77 8.94 9.75
CA LEU A 217 7.40 10.02 10.55
C LEU A 217 8.92 9.88 10.65
N ALA A 218 9.38 8.64 10.77
CA ALA A 218 10.78 8.28 10.89
C ALA A 218 10.96 6.94 10.15
N PRO A 219 11.46 6.91 8.91
CA PRO A 219 11.67 5.65 8.20
C PRO A 219 12.64 4.73 8.98
N PRO A 220 12.36 3.42 9.12
CA PRO A 220 13.15 2.51 9.96
C PRO A 220 14.65 2.55 9.69
N LEU A 221 15.05 2.54 8.42
CA LEU A 221 16.47 2.60 8.02
C LEU A 221 17.14 3.91 8.43
N ILE A 222 16.46 5.05 8.25
CA ILE A 222 16.98 6.37 8.63
C ILE A 222 17.04 6.47 10.16
N GLY A 223 16.02 5.97 10.87
CA GLY A 223 15.98 5.90 12.32
C GLY A 223 17.13 5.09 12.90
N ALA A 224 17.38 3.88 12.36
CA ALA A 224 18.48 3.03 12.78
C ALA A 224 19.85 3.64 12.47
N ALA A 225 20.02 4.27 11.30
CA ALA A 225 21.26 4.95 10.95
C ALA A 225 21.54 6.15 11.87
N ALA A 226 20.52 6.96 12.18
CA ALA A 226 20.64 8.06 13.14
C ALA A 226 20.96 7.55 14.54
N TRP A 227 20.33 6.45 14.97
CA TRP A 227 20.55 5.81 16.27
C TRP A 227 21.97 5.29 16.43
N ALA A 228 22.48 4.56 15.44
CA ALA A 228 23.86 4.09 15.40
C ALA A 228 24.85 5.27 15.33
N GLY A 229 24.61 6.23 14.43
CA GLY A 229 25.47 7.40 14.24
C GLY A 229 25.62 8.23 15.52
N LEU A 230 24.50 8.54 16.18
CA LEU A 230 24.54 9.28 17.44
C LEU A 230 25.21 8.47 18.56
N ALA A 231 24.96 7.16 18.64
CA ALA A 231 25.63 6.30 19.62
C ALA A 231 27.16 6.29 19.41
N LEU A 232 27.61 6.18 18.17
CA LEU A 232 29.04 6.25 17.83
C LEU A 232 29.63 7.62 18.19
N CYS A 233 28.94 8.72 17.87
CA CYS A 233 29.38 10.07 18.25
C CYS A 233 29.52 10.21 19.77
N LEU A 234 28.51 9.78 20.55
CA LEU A 234 28.53 9.84 22.02
C LEU A 234 29.68 9.01 22.60
N TYR A 235 29.92 7.81 22.07
CA TYR A 235 31.02 6.95 22.50
C TYR A 235 32.39 7.57 22.22
N VAL A 236 32.59 8.10 21.01
CA VAL A 236 33.82 8.76 20.59
C VAL A 236 34.09 9.99 21.46
N VAL A 237 33.11 10.88 21.59
CA VAL A 237 33.21 12.10 22.40
C VAL A 237 33.50 11.76 23.86
N GLY A 238 32.77 10.81 24.45
CA GLY A 238 33.01 10.36 25.82
C GLY A 238 34.40 9.76 26.03
N SER A 239 34.94 9.07 25.01
CA SER A 239 36.29 8.49 25.06
C SER A 239 37.38 9.55 24.96
N ILE A 240 37.18 10.60 24.14
CA ILE A 240 38.06 11.77 24.07
C ILE A 240 38.11 12.48 25.43
N PHE A 241 36.95 12.79 26.03
CA PHE A 241 36.88 13.48 27.31
C PHE A 241 37.51 12.69 28.46
N LYS A 242 37.38 11.36 28.45
CA LYS A 242 38.01 10.48 29.44
C LYS A 242 39.47 10.13 29.12
N ARG A 243 40.04 10.71 28.05
CA ARG A 243 41.40 10.43 27.54
C ARG A 243 41.69 8.93 27.42
N ARG A 244 40.68 8.17 26.98
CA ARG A 244 40.76 6.71 26.86
C ARG A 244 40.94 6.32 25.39
N TYR A 245 41.73 5.27 25.13
CA TYR A 245 41.79 4.66 23.81
C TYR A 245 40.42 4.10 23.40
N TRP A 246 40.09 4.26 22.12
CA TRP A 246 38.82 3.79 21.59
C TRP A 246 38.92 2.28 21.34
N ASP A 247 38.03 1.52 21.97
CA ASP A 247 37.89 0.10 21.68
C ASP A 247 37.02 -0.08 20.42
N TRP A 248 37.64 -0.57 19.34
CA TRP A 248 36.96 -0.85 18.06
C TRP A 248 35.86 -1.90 18.21
N ARG A 249 35.95 -2.77 19.23
CA ARG A 249 34.94 -3.80 19.48
C ARG A 249 33.61 -3.17 19.88
N VAL A 250 33.64 -2.10 20.69
CA VAL A 250 32.42 -1.34 21.06
C VAL A 250 31.78 -0.71 19.81
N ILE A 251 32.59 -0.15 18.91
CA ILE A 251 32.13 0.41 17.64
C ILE A 251 31.46 -0.69 16.80
N GLY A 252 32.12 -1.84 16.66
CA GLY A 252 31.58 -3.01 15.97
C GLY A 252 30.27 -3.50 16.58
N THR A 253 30.17 -3.56 17.91
CA THR A 253 28.94 -3.95 18.62
C THR A 253 27.80 -2.96 18.37
N ILE A 254 28.04 -1.64 18.43
CA ILE A 254 27.00 -0.63 18.15
C ILE A 254 26.48 -0.80 16.71
N PHE A 255 27.39 -0.96 15.75
CA PHE A 255 27.03 -1.18 14.36
C PHE A 255 26.21 -2.47 14.18
N LEU A 256 26.69 -3.59 14.74
CA LEU A 256 26.02 -4.89 14.63
C LEU A 256 24.63 -4.87 15.27
N LEU A 257 24.46 -4.24 16.43
CA LEU A 257 23.15 -4.15 17.10
C LEU A 257 22.14 -3.31 16.29
N ALA A 258 22.59 -2.18 15.74
CA ALA A 258 21.72 -1.36 14.89
C ALA A 258 21.37 -2.06 13.58
N TRP A 259 22.34 -2.75 12.97
CA TRP A 259 22.12 -3.55 11.76
C TRP A 259 21.14 -4.71 12.03
N LEU A 260 21.32 -5.43 13.13
CA LEU A 260 20.44 -6.52 13.55
C LEU A 260 19.00 -6.02 13.79
N ALA A 261 18.82 -4.83 14.36
CA ALA A 261 17.49 -4.25 14.54
C ALA A 261 16.76 -4.00 13.21
N VAL A 262 17.49 -3.51 12.19
CA VAL A 262 16.94 -3.33 10.83
C VAL A 262 16.65 -4.68 10.18
N ASP A 263 17.57 -5.65 10.33
CA ASP A 263 17.42 -6.98 9.75
C ASP A 263 16.21 -7.71 10.34
N ILE A 264 16.03 -7.68 11.66
CA ILE A 264 14.85 -8.25 12.34
C ILE A 264 13.56 -7.62 11.82
N HIS A 265 13.54 -6.29 11.69
CA HIS A 265 12.38 -5.57 11.16
C HIS A 265 12.06 -6.00 9.72
N TRP A 266 13.08 -6.15 8.87
CA TRP A 266 12.92 -6.60 7.49
C TRP A 266 12.47 -8.07 7.41
N GLN A 267 13.07 -8.95 8.20
CA GLN A 267 12.71 -10.38 8.28
C GLN A 267 11.26 -10.56 8.75
N ALA A 268 10.78 -9.76 9.71
CA ALA A 268 9.40 -9.79 10.14
C ALA A 268 8.43 -9.45 8.98
N GLY A 269 8.75 -8.44 8.16
CA GLY A 269 7.97 -8.09 6.98
C GLY A 269 7.97 -9.19 5.91
N LEU A 270 9.12 -9.82 5.66
CA LEU A 270 9.22 -10.96 4.74
C LEU A 270 8.40 -12.16 5.23
N TRP A 271 8.41 -12.42 6.53
CA TRP A 271 7.63 -13.51 7.12
C TRP A 271 6.13 -13.26 6.95
N GLN A 272 5.66 -12.04 7.22
CA GLN A 272 4.27 -11.65 6.97
C GLN A 272 3.90 -11.78 5.48
N GLN A 273 4.79 -11.36 4.57
CA GLN A 273 4.58 -11.52 3.13
C GLN A 273 4.53 -12.97 2.70
N LEU A 274 5.41 -13.82 3.25
CA LEU A 274 5.42 -15.26 3.00
C LEU A 274 4.11 -15.90 3.46
N GLN A 275 3.69 -15.61 4.69
CA GLN A 275 2.44 -16.12 5.26
C GLN A 275 1.24 -15.71 4.41
N ALA A 276 1.09 -14.41 4.11
CA ALA A 276 0.00 -13.91 3.26
C ALA A 276 0.02 -14.54 1.85
N THR A 277 1.21 -14.76 1.27
CA THR A 277 1.35 -15.42 -0.04
C THR A 277 0.98 -16.90 0.04
N TYR A 278 1.39 -17.58 1.11
CA TYR A 278 1.05 -18.98 1.35
C TYR A 278 -0.45 -19.15 1.59
N ASP A 279 -1.08 -18.31 2.40
CA ASP A 279 -2.53 -18.37 2.64
C ASP A 279 -3.31 -18.09 1.35
N ARG A 280 -2.80 -17.18 0.50
CA ARG A 280 -3.43 -16.84 -0.77
C ARG A 280 -3.25 -17.88 -1.87
N TYR A 281 -2.09 -18.54 -1.96
CA TYR A 281 -1.74 -19.39 -3.11
C TYR A 281 -1.30 -20.82 -2.76
N GLY A 282 -1.04 -21.12 -1.49
CA GLY A 282 -0.60 -22.42 -0.99
C GLY A 282 -1.64 -23.51 -1.27
N GLY A 283 -1.17 -24.70 -1.67
CA GLY A 283 -2.02 -25.84 -2.01
C GLY A 283 -2.88 -25.72 -3.27
N LYS A 284 -3.02 -24.51 -3.85
CA LYS A 284 -3.89 -24.24 -5.01
C LYS A 284 -3.28 -24.71 -6.34
N GLY A 285 -4.13 -25.24 -7.21
CA GLY A 285 -3.80 -25.54 -8.61
C GLY A 285 -3.57 -24.28 -9.44
N TRP A 286 -3.15 -24.44 -10.70
CA TRP A 286 -2.81 -23.30 -11.58
C TRP A 286 -3.98 -22.31 -11.76
N ALA A 287 -5.18 -22.81 -12.10
CA ALA A 287 -6.35 -21.97 -12.31
C ALA A 287 -6.84 -21.31 -11.01
N GLU A 288 -6.77 -22.02 -9.89
CA GLU A 288 -7.16 -21.51 -8.58
C GLU A 288 -6.23 -20.39 -8.11
N LYS A 289 -4.93 -20.49 -8.37
CA LYS A 289 -3.97 -19.42 -8.11
C LYS A 289 -4.32 -18.15 -8.88
N HIS A 290 -4.67 -18.26 -10.15
CA HIS A 290 -5.08 -17.09 -10.95
C HIS A 290 -6.40 -16.49 -10.46
N ARG A 291 -7.35 -17.33 -10.02
CA ARG A 291 -8.59 -16.83 -9.40
C ARG A 291 -8.37 -16.21 -8.03
N ALA A 292 -7.29 -16.55 -7.33
CA ALA A 292 -6.91 -15.92 -6.08
C ALA A 292 -6.13 -14.61 -6.27
N ALA A 293 -5.54 -14.37 -7.45
CA ALA A 293 -4.73 -13.19 -7.75
C ALA A 293 -5.55 -11.89 -7.86
N GLU A 294 -4.88 -10.73 -7.83
CA GLU A 294 -5.55 -9.42 -7.91
C GLU A 294 -6.35 -9.25 -9.20
N ASP A 295 -5.93 -9.91 -10.28
CA ASP A 295 -6.54 -9.80 -11.60
C ASP A 295 -7.45 -10.98 -11.95
N LYS A 296 -8.07 -11.59 -10.94
CA LYS A 296 -9.08 -12.66 -11.07
C LYS A 296 -10.07 -12.37 -12.20
N LEU A 297 -10.64 -11.16 -12.24
CA LEU A 297 -11.64 -10.78 -13.24
C LEU A 297 -11.08 -10.82 -14.67
N LEU A 298 -9.84 -10.39 -14.87
CA LEU A 298 -9.18 -10.45 -16.18
C LEU A 298 -8.87 -11.89 -16.59
N PHE A 299 -8.47 -12.72 -15.62
CA PHE A 299 -8.23 -14.13 -15.86
C PHE A 299 -9.52 -14.86 -16.24
N GLU A 300 -10.60 -14.68 -15.48
CA GLU A 300 -11.91 -15.30 -15.75
C GLU A 300 -12.46 -14.85 -17.10
N PHE A 301 -12.38 -13.54 -17.39
CA PHE A 301 -12.72 -12.99 -18.69
C PHE A 301 -11.89 -13.62 -19.82
N ALA A 302 -10.58 -13.75 -19.66
CA ALA A 302 -9.75 -14.37 -20.69
C ALA A 302 -10.08 -15.86 -20.90
N VAL A 303 -10.38 -16.60 -19.83
CA VAL A 303 -10.84 -18.00 -19.92
C VAL A 303 -12.16 -18.10 -20.68
N GLU A 304 -13.11 -17.20 -20.41
CA GLU A 304 -14.39 -17.11 -21.10
C GLU A 304 -14.22 -16.79 -22.60
N ILE A 305 -13.35 -15.85 -22.95
CA ILE A 305 -13.02 -15.53 -24.35
C ILE A 305 -12.38 -16.73 -25.05
N LYS A 306 -11.43 -17.43 -24.41
CA LYS A 306 -10.77 -18.60 -24.98
C LYS A 306 -11.75 -19.72 -25.35
N ALA A 307 -12.83 -19.90 -24.59
CA ALA A 307 -13.85 -20.90 -24.90
C ALA A 307 -14.56 -20.65 -26.25
N HIS A 308 -14.52 -19.42 -26.75
CA HIS A 308 -15.13 -19.01 -28.02
C HIS A 308 -14.12 -18.88 -29.17
N LEU A 309 -12.83 -19.08 -28.91
CA LEU A 309 -11.78 -19.04 -29.92
C LEU A 309 -11.50 -20.46 -30.43
N GLU A 310 -11.78 -20.69 -31.71
CA GLU A 310 -11.81 -22.02 -32.31
C GLU A 310 -10.48 -22.81 -32.24
N SER A 311 -9.36 -22.25 -32.72
CA SER A 311 -8.08 -22.98 -32.79
C SER A 311 -6.83 -22.10 -32.68
N ILE A 312 -5.69 -22.67 -32.30
CA ILE A 312 -4.40 -21.97 -32.22
C ILE A 312 -3.61 -22.26 -33.51
N PRO A 313 -3.01 -21.26 -34.19
CA PRO A 313 -2.90 -19.85 -33.80
C PRO A 313 -3.97 -18.95 -34.44
N GLN A 314 -5.01 -18.58 -33.68
CA GLN A 314 -5.95 -17.54 -34.11
C GLN A 314 -5.37 -16.14 -33.85
N ARG A 315 -5.54 -15.24 -34.82
CA ARG A 315 -5.20 -13.82 -34.69
C ARG A 315 -6.37 -13.06 -34.06
N VAL A 316 -6.07 -12.31 -33.00
CA VAL A 316 -7.04 -11.49 -32.28
C VAL A 316 -6.52 -10.05 -32.19
N PHE A 317 -7.33 -9.11 -32.66
CA PHE A 317 -7.08 -7.68 -32.53
C PHE A 317 -7.68 -7.19 -31.21
N LEU A 318 -6.82 -6.77 -30.29
CA LEU A 318 -7.22 -6.19 -29.02
C LEU A 318 -7.45 -4.68 -29.19
N VAL A 319 -8.68 -4.25 -28.90
CA VAL A 319 -9.11 -2.85 -28.93
C VAL A 319 -9.67 -2.49 -27.56
N THR A 320 -9.44 -1.26 -27.11
CA THR A 320 -9.74 -0.82 -25.74
C THR A 320 -10.36 0.57 -25.73
N ALA A 321 -11.13 0.87 -24.68
CA ALA A 321 -11.72 2.21 -24.48
C ALA A 321 -10.71 3.28 -24.08
N LYS A 322 -9.58 2.89 -23.48
CA LYS A 322 -8.56 3.79 -22.95
C LYS A 322 -7.24 3.61 -23.68
N SER A 323 -6.46 4.68 -23.79
CA SER A 323 -5.14 4.63 -24.43
C SER A 323 -4.15 3.75 -23.63
N LEU A 324 -2.99 3.43 -24.22
CA LEU A 324 -1.99 2.59 -23.53
C LEU A 324 -1.40 3.32 -22.32
N GLU A 325 -1.31 4.65 -22.41
CA GLU A 325 -0.82 5.51 -21.34
C GLU A 325 -1.81 5.58 -20.17
N GLU A 326 -3.11 5.46 -20.46
CA GLU A 326 -4.18 5.52 -19.46
C GLU A 326 -4.42 4.20 -18.73
N ASP A 327 -4.29 3.05 -19.41
CA ASP A 327 -4.50 1.73 -18.80
C ASP A 327 -3.56 0.65 -19.36
N PRO A 328 -2.25 0.75 -19.07
CA PRO A 328 -1.27 -0.23 -19.54
C PRO A 328 -1.46 -1.60 -18.88
N TYR A 329 -1.90 -1.62 -17.62
CA TYR A 329 -2.02 -2.84 -16.83
C TYR A 329 -3.06 -3.81 -17.41
N THR A 330 -4.29 -3.34 -17.60
CA THR A 330 -5.39 -4.19 -18.11
C THR A 330 -5.05 -4.81 -19.46
N ARG A 331 -4.50 -4.00 -20.37
CA ARG A 331 -4.11 -4.44 -21.72
C ARG A 331 -3.05 -5.53 -21.71
N LEU A 332 -1.97 -5.32 -20.97
CA LEU A 332 -0.89 -6.29 -20.89
C LEU A 332 -1.33 -7.58 -20.21
N ARG A 333 -2.15 -7.51 -19.16
CA ARG A 333 -2.66 -8.70 -18.46
C ARG A 333 -3.63 -9.52 -19.31
N VAL A 334 -4.55 -8.88 -20.04
CA VAL A 334 -5.43 -9.59 -20.98
C VAL A 334 -4.60 -10.28 -22.06
N ARG A 335 -3.63 -9.59 -22.65
CA ARG A 335 -2.74 -10.19 -23.65
C ARG A 335 -1.97 -11.38 -23.09
N TYR A 336 -1.46 -11.28 -21.86
CA TYR A 336 -0.79 -12.38 -21.18
C TYR A 336 -1.71 -13.58 -20.96
N HIS A 337 -2.92 -13.36 -20.44
CA HIS A 337 -3.86 -14.44 -20.18
C HIS A 337 -4.43 -15.08 -21.44
N LEU A 338 -4.45 -14.36 -22.57
CA LEU A 338 -4.84 -14.88 -23.86
C LEU A 338 -3.73 -15.65 -24.58
N LEU A 339 -2.53 -15.80 -24.02
CA LEU A 339 -1.53 -16.70 -24.60
C LEU A 339 -2.07 -18.15 -24.64
N PRO A 340 -1.77 -18.93 -25.70
CA PRO A 340 -0.80 -18.64 -26.77
C PRO A 340 -1.39 -17.99 -28.04
N TYR A 341 -2.60 -17.42 -28.00
CA TYR A 341 -3.19 -16.77 -29.18
C TYR A 341 -2.37 -15.56 -29.64
N ASN A 342 -2.43 -15.26 -30.95
CA ASN A 342 -1.66 -14.17 -31.54
C ASN A 342 -2.39 -12.84 -31.36
N ILE A 343 -2.17 -12.19 -30.22
CA ILE A 343 -2.82 -10.94 -29.85
C ILE A 343 -2.05 -9.74 -30.41
N HIS A 344 -2.70 -8.98 -31.28
CA HIS A 344 -2.21 -7.70 -31.79
C HIS A 344 -2.93 -6.57 -31.10
N ASP A 345 -2.17 -5.71 -30.44
CA ASP A 345 -2.73 -4.58 -29.72
C ASP A 345 -2.91 -3.36 -30.64
N TYR A 346 -4.15 -2.96 -30.84
CA TYR A 346 -4.55 -1.82 -31.69
C TYR A 346 -4.99 -0.59 -30.87
N GLY A 347 -4.83 -0.63 -29.55
CA GLY A 347 -5.14 0.50 -28.67
C GLY A 347 -6.60 0.92 -28.75
N ILE A 348 -6.85 2.17 -29.13
CA ILE A 348 -8.20 2.76 -29.18
C ILE A 348 -8.80 2.78 -30.58
N HIS A 349 -8.19 2.08 -31.54
CA HIS A 349 -8.59 2.11 -32.94
C HIS A 349 -8.94 0.71 -33.43
N LEU A 350 -9.84 0.61 -34.41
CA LEU A 350 -10.08 -0.64 -35.12
C LEU A 350 -8.92 -0.94 -36.07
N PRO A 351 -8.65 -2.23 -36.35
CA PRO A 351 -7.73 -2.58 -37.42
C PRO A 351 -8.24 -2.03 -38.75
N ARG A 352 -7.32 -1.53 -39.58
CA ARG A 352 -7.66 -1.13 -40.96
C ARG A 352 -8.14 -2.36 -41.71
N GLN A 353 -9.12 -2.20 -42.61
CA GLN A 353 -9.62 -3.29 -43.46
C GLN A 353 -8.49 -4.06 -44.15
N ALA A 354 -7.44 -3.38 -44.63
CA ALA A 354 -6.30 -4.01 -45.30
C ALA A 354 -5.48 -4.97 -44.41
N HIS A 355 -5.58 -4.85 -43.08
CA HIS A 355 -4.86 -5.72 -42.13
C HIS A 355 -5.76 -6.84 -41.57
N ALA A 356 -7.08 -6.69 -41.71
CA ALA A 356 -8.10 -7.62 -41.26
C ALA A 356 -8.39 -8.69 -42.33
N GLN A 357 -8.44 -9.95 -41.93
CA GLN A 357 -8.79 -11.09 -42.77
C GLN A 357 -10.06 -11.76 -42.23
N ARG A 358 -10.79 -12.41 -43.12
CA ARG A 358 -11.93 -13.25 -42.73
C ARG A 358 -11.46 -14.32 -41.75
N GLY A 359 -12.20 -14.48 -40.65
CA GLY A 359 -11.88 -15.40 -39.57
C GLY A 359 -11.03 -14.79 -38.45
N ASP A 360 -10.42 -13.62 -38.63
CA ASP A 360 -9.78 -12.90 -37.53
C ASP A 360 -10.79 -12.50 -36.46
N TYR A 361 -10.33 -12.29 -35.23
CA TYR A 361 -11.18 -11.84 -34.14
C TYR A 361 -10.85 -10.41 -33.74
N VAL A 362 -11.85 -9.67 -33.29
CA VAL A 362 -11.70 -8.35 -32.65
C VAL A 362 -12.27 -8.45 -31.25
N LEU A 363 -11.43 -8.24 -30.24
CA LEU A 363 -11.80 -8.18 -28.83
C LEU A 363 -11.81 -6.73 -28.38
N ILE A 364 -12.97 -6.21 -28.01
CA ILE A 364 -13.13 -4.84 -27.50
C ILE A 364 -13.28 -4.87 -25.98
N LEU A 365 -12.36 -4.25 -25.26
CA LEU A 365 -12.39 -4.12 -23.80
C LEU A 365 -13.04 -2.80 -23.35
N GLY A 366 -13.95 -2.92 -22.39
CA GLY A 366 -14.67 -1.81 -21.77
C GLY A 366 -15.78 -1.23 -22.64
N ALA A 367 -16.61 -0.38 -22.03
CA ALA A 367 -17.60 0.40 -22.75
C ALA A 367 -16.88 1.42 -23.63
N THR A 368 -16.90 1.19 -24.95
CA THR A 368 -16.23 2.02 -25.93
C THR A 368 -17.24 2.95 -26.60
N PRO A 369 -17.34 4.23 -26.19
CA PRO A 369 -18.28 5.16 -26.81
C PRO A 369 -17.96 5.43 -28.29
N ASN A 370 -16.76 5.04 -28.73
CA ASN A 370 -16.22 5.29 -30.05
C ASN A 370 -16.50 4.19 -31.07
N PHE A 371 -17.15 3.09 -30.70
CA PHE A 371 -17.52 2.04 -31.66
C PHE A 371 -19.02 1.76 -31.62
N ILE A 372 -19.59 1.50 -32.80
CA ILE A 372 -21.00 1.14 -32.94
C ILE A 372 -21.04 -0.16 -33.73
N PHE A 373 -21.67 -1.17 -33.16
CA PHE A 373 -22.00 -2.39 -33.86
C PHE A 373 -23.43 -2.27 -34.42
N ASP A 374 -23.59 -2.48 -35.72
CA ASP A 374 -24.88 -2.55 -36.41
C ASP A 374 -25.28 -4.03 -36.52
N PRO A 375 -26.24 -4.53 -35.71
CA PRO A 375 -26.61 -5.93 -35.69
C PRO A 375 -27.35 -6.39 -36.95
N GLU A 376 -28.05 -5.49 -37.65
CA GLU A 376 -28.77 -5.84 -38.88
C GLU A 376 -27.81 -6.02 -40.05
N LYS A 377 -26.77 -5.19 -40.10
CA LYS A 377 -25.79 -5.21 -41.19
C LYS A 377 -24.55 -6.05 -40.87
N GLU A 378 -24.37 -6.45 -39.60
CA GLU A 378 -23.18 -7.14 -39.10
C GLU A 378 -21.89 -6.36 -39.41
N PHE A 379 -21.89 -5.06 -39.13
CA PHE A 379 -20.71 -4.21 -39.27
C PHE A 379 -20.35 -3.51 -37.97
N LEU A 380 -19.05 -3.46 -37.71
CA LEU A 380 -18.44 -2.66 -36.67
C LEU A 380 -17.87 -1.38 -37.30
N LYS A 381 -18.23 -0.21 -36.75
CA LYS A 381 -17.75 1.10 -37.24
C LYS A 381 -17.26 1.98 -36.09
N GLU A 382 -16.31 2.85 -36.39
CA GLU A 382 -15.91 3.95 -35.50
C GLU A 382 -16.95 5.09 -35.51
N ARG A 383 -17.25 5.66 -34.34
CA ARG A 383 -18.16 6.80 -34.16
C ARG A 383 -17.46 8.06 -34.66
N GLY A 384 -18.02 8.68 -35.71
CA GLY A 384 -17.49 9.92 -36.30
C GLY A 384 -16.48 9.73 -37.43
N GLY A 385 -16.13 8.49 -37.80
CA GLY A 385 -15.25 8.19 -38.92
C GLY A 385 -15.96 7.36 -39.99
N GLU A 386 -16.07 7.88 -41.22
CA GLU A 386 -16.59 7.10 -42.36
C GLU A 386 -15.63 6.00 -42.86
N ARG A 387 -14.37 6.00 -42.39
CA ARG A 387 -13.24 5.32 -43.06
C ARG A 387 -12.97 3.88 -42.63
N VAL A 388 -13.50 3.39 -41.51
CA VAL A 388 -13.24 2.01 -41.07
C VAL A 388 -14.57 1.33 -40.73
N LYS A 389 -14.99 0.43 -41.63
CA LYS A 389 -16.14 -0.47 -41.45
C LYS A 389 -15.62 -1.89 -41.53
N LEU A 390 -15.81 -2.71 -40.50
CA LEU A 390 -15.38 -4.10 -40.50
C LEU A 390 -16.61 -4.99 -40.52
N ALA A 391 -16.73 -5.87 -41.53
CA ALA A 391 -17.74 -6.91 -41.52
C ALA A 391 -17.44 -7.84 -40.36
N ALA A 392 -18.34 -7.94 -39.38
CA ALA A 392 -18.09 -8.57 -38.12
C ALA A 392 -19.36 -9.22 -37.56
N LYS A 393 -19.24 -10.45 -37.07
CA LYS A 393 -20.30 -11.13 -36.31
C LYS A 393 -19.99 -11.01 -34.83
N LYS A 394 -20.94 -10.54 -34.01
CA LYS A 394 -20.81 -10.63 -32.55
C LYS A 394 -20.85 -12.12 -32.16
N ILE A 395 -19.78 -12.58 -31.52
CA ILE A 395 -19.65 -13.98 -31.06
C ILE A 395 -20.06 -14.08 -29.60
N HIS A 396 -19.55 -13.18 -28.77
CA HIS A 396 -19.76 -13.23 -27.34
C HIS A 396 -19.73 -11.84 -26.70
N GLU A 397 -20.53 -11.64 -25.66
CA GLU A 397 -20.56 -10.42 -24.86
C GLU A 397 -20.38 -10.82 -23.40
N ALA A 398 -19.30 -10.32 -22.80
CA ALA A 398 -18.94 -10.57 -21.41
C ALA A 398 -18.90 -9.25 -20.64
N THR A 399 -18.87 -9.35 -19.31
CA THR A 399 -18.93 -8.18 -18.40
C THR A 399 -17.85 -7.12 -18.68
N MET A 400 -16.68 -7.53 -19.17
CA MET A 400 -15.54 -6.64 -19.42
C MET A 400 -15.35 -6.26 -20.88
N GLY A 401 -16.10 -6.84 -21.82
CA GLY A 401 -15.85 -6.62 -23.24
C GLY A 401 -16.62 -7.53 -24.18
N VAL A 402 -16.45 -7.31 -25.47
CA VAL A 402 -17.19 -7.98 -26.53
C VAL A 402 -16.25 -8.57 -27.57
N LEU A 403 -16.50 -9.82 -27.95
CA LEU A 403 -15.77 -10.53 -28.98
C LEU A 403 -16.55 -10.56 -30.29
N TYR A 404 -15.87 -10.19 -31.36
CA TYR A 404 -16.38 -10.25 -32.73
C TYR A 404 -15.48 -11.12 -33.60
N GLN A 405 -16.06 -11.78 -34.60
CA GLN A 405 -15.35 -12.50 -35.66
C GLN A 405 -15.53 -11.77 -36.98
N LEU A 406 -14.44 -11.49 -37.68
CA LEU A 406 -14.41 -10.79 -38.95
C LEU A 406 -14.85 -11.70 -40.10
N ARG A 407 -15.62 -11.15 -41.04
CA ARG A 407 -16.21 -11.87 -42.17
C ARG A 407 -15.61 -11.50 -43.51
#